data_AF-A0AA92UMG4-F1
#
_entry.id   AF-A0AA92UMG4-F1
#
_cell.length_a   1.000
_cell.length_b   1.000
_cell.length_c   1.000
_cell.angle_alpha   90.00
_cell.angle_beta   90.00
_cell.angle_gamma   90.00
#
_symmetry.space_group_name_H-M   'P 1'
#
loop_
_entity.id
_entity.type
_entity.pdbx_description
1 polymer ?
#
loop_
_entity_poly.entity_id
_entity_poly.type
_entity_poly.pdbx_seq_one_letter_code
_entity_poly.pdbx_strand_id
1 'polypeptide(L)'
;MVYAVIDTNIFVSALITHNSNASTARVLESLFLHRIIPLYNDDIIKEYDEVLHRAKFKLSDDQICTVIELVKQNGIDSSRFPYAGNMPDEDDRVFYEVCLSKEDSFLVTGNLKHFPKEPQVITAAEMMEILDNEL
;
A
#
# COMPACT_ATOMS: atom_id res chain seq x y z
N MET A 1 -12.22 -7.39 8.15
CA MET A 1 -10.86 -7.72 7.61
C MET A 1 -10.78 -7.05 6.27
N VAL A 2 -9.87 -6.10 6.13
CA VAL A 2 -9.83 -5.20 4.98
C VAL A 2 -8.75 -5.64 4.00
N TYR A 3 -9.09 -5.76 2.72
CA TYR A 3 -8.09 -6.01 1.67
C TYR A 3 -7.57 -4.67 1.16
N ALA A 4 -6.27 -4.54 0.98
CA ALA A 4 -5.72 -3.32 0.42
C ALA A 4 -4.45 -3.52 -0.39
N VAL A 5 -4.32 -2.79 -1.50
CA VAL A 5 -3.03 -2.50 -2.11
C VAL A 5 -2.45 -1.27 -1.40
N ILE A 6 -1.18 -1.33 -1.03
CA ILE A 6 -0.48 -0.24 -0.34
C ILE A 6 0.47 0.44 -1.32
N ASP A 7 0.27 1.71 -1.62
CA ASP A 7 1.25 2.49 -2.39
C ASP A 7 2.58 2.57 -1.61
N THR A 8 3.69 2.46 -2.32
CA THR A 8 5.04 2.54 -1.78
C THR A 8 5.28 3.81 -0.94
N ASN A 9 4.63 4.93 -1.27
CA ASN A 9 4.77 6.17 -0.49
C ASN A 9 4.28 6.04 0.97
N ILE A 10 3.38 5.09 1.24
CA ILE A 10 2.87 4.80 2.58
C ILE A 10 3.98 4.15 3.40
N PHE A 11 4.69 3.16 2.83
CA PHE A 11 5.82 2.51 3.50
C PHE A 11 6.99 3.47 3.72
N VAL A 12 7.35 4.25 2.70
CA VAL A 12 8.38 5.30 2.85
C VAL A 12 8.04 6.23 4.01
N SER A 13 6.79 6.72 4.06
CA SER A 13 6.35 7.65 5.09
C SER A 13 6.25 6.99 6.47
N ALA A 14 5.81 5.73 6.54
CA ALA A 14 5.73 4.94 7.78
C ALA A 14 7.10 4.65 8.39
N LEU A 15 8.12 4.41 7.56
CA LEU A 15 9.47 4.09 8.03
C LEU A 15 10.31 5.33 8.38
N ILE A 16 10.02 6.48 7.78
CA ILE A 16 10.75 7.74 8.03
C ILE A 16 10.14 8.53 9.19
N THR A 17 8.83 8.40 9.43
CA THR A 17 8.17 9.16 10.51
C THR A 17 8.68 8.77 11.89
N HIS A 18 8.86 9.76 12.76
CA HIS A 18 9.11 9.54 14.20
C HIS A 18 7.82 9.57 15.03
N ASN A 19 6.67 9.83 14.38
CA ASN A 19 5.37 9.84 15.03
C ASN A 19 4.68 8.48 14.82
N SER A 20 4.62 7.66 15.87
CA SER A 20 3.94 6.36 15.85
C SER A 20 2.44 6.47 15.63
N ASN A 21 1.82 7.62 15.93
CA ASN A 21 0.41 7.88 15.68
C ASN A 21 0.12 8.37 14.24
N ALA A 22 1.15 8.56 13.40
CA ALA A 22 0.93 8.91 12.01
C ALA A 22 0.14 7.80 11.30
N SER A 23 -0.86 8.16 10.49
CA SER A 23 -1.74 7.17 9.85
C SER A 23 -0.96 6.16 9.00
N THR A 24 0.14 6.56 8.38
CA THR A 24 1.02 5.65 7.62
C THR A 24 1.71 4.62 8.51
N ALA A 25 2.18 5.01 9.70
CA ALA A 25 2.73 4.09 10.69
C ALA A 25 1.65 3.11 11.20
N ARG A 26 0.44 3.60 11.42
CA ARG A 26 -0.71 2.77 11.80
C ARG A 26 -1.17 1.81 10.69
N VAL A 27 -1.02 2.16 9.41
CA VAL A 27 -1.21 1.20 8.29
C VAL A 27 -0.21 0.05 8.40
N LEU A 28 1.07 0.33 8.61
CA LEU A 28 2.10 -0.70 8.76
C LEU A 28 1.83 -1.59 9.99
N GLU A 29 1.45 -1.01 11.12
CA GLU A 29 1.02 -1.75 12.30
C GLU A 29 -0.22 -2.62 12.01
N SER A 30 -1.17 -2.12 11.23
CA SER A 30 -2.39 -2.86 10.88
C SER A 30 -2.13 -4.06 9.95
N LEU A 31 -1.08 -4.00 9.11
CA LEU A 31 -0.59 -5.15 8.34
C LEU A 31 0.03 -6.20 9.26
N PHE A 32 0.82 -5.77 10.24
CA PHE A 32 1.41 -6.66 11.25
C PHE A 32 0.36 -7.36 12.10
N LEU A 33 -0.68 -6.63 12.50
CA LEU A 33 -1.81 -7.14 13.28
C LEU A 33 -2.86 -7.88 12.44
N HIS A 34 -2.63 -8.07 11.14
CA HIS A 34 -3.57 -8.74 10.21
C HIS A 34 -4.97 -8.10 10.15
N ARG A 35 -5.08 -6.81 10.48
CA ARG A 35 -6.31 -6.02 10.27
C ARG A 35 -6.48 -5.66 8.79
N ILE A 36 -5.35 -5.44 8.12
CA ILE A 36 -5.25 -5.28 6.67
C ILE A 36 -4.56 -6.51 6.09
N ILE A 37 -5.14 -7.09 5.04
CA ILE A 37 -4.53 -8.12 4.21
C ILE A 37 -4.01 -7.46 2.93
N PRO A 38 -2.68 -7.35 2.75
CA PRO A 38 -2.14 -6.69 1.58
C PRO A 38 -2.34 -7.52 0.31
N LEU A 39 -2.76 -6.87 -0.77
CA LEU A 39 -2.77 -7.43 -2.11
C LEU A 39 -1.50 -6.96 -2.82
N TYR A 40 -0.76 -7.87 -3.43
CA TYR A 40 0.47 -7.54 -4.15
C TYR A 40 0.66 -8.45 -5.35
N ASN A 41 1.59 -8.09 -6.23
CA ASN A 41 2.18 -8.99 -7.23
C ASN A 41 3.69 -8.72 -7.32
N ASP A 42 4.40 -9.46 -8.18
CA ASP A 42 5.84 -9.31 -8.35
C ASP A 42 6.27 -7.90 -8.78
N ASP A 43 5.48 -7.23 -9.62
CA ASP A 43 5.76 -5.85 -10.07
C ASP A 43 5.71 -4.86 -8.90
N ILE A 44 4.71 -4.99 -8.02
CA ILE A 44 4.57 -4.16 -6.81
C ILE A 44 5.71 -4.44 -5.82
N ILE A 45 6.05 -5.71 -5.60
CA ILE A 45 7.18 -6.07 -4.72
C ILE A 45 8.49 -5.49 -5.26
N LYS A 46 8.70 -5.52 -6.58
CA LYS A 46 9.86 -4.92 -7.23
C LYS A 46 9.88 -3.41 -7.05
N GLU A 47 8.75 -2.72 -7.20
CA GLU A 47 8.65 -1.28 -6.94
C GLU A 47 8.98 -0.96 -5.47
N TYR A 48 8.50 -1.75 -4.50
CA TYR A 48 8.88 -1.59 -3.09
C TYR A 48 10.38 -1.71 -2.91
N ASP A 49 10.99 -2.76 -3.44
CA ASP A 49 12.43 -3.00 -3.34
C ASP A 49 13.22 -1.82 -3.93
N GLU A 50 12.92 -1.42 -5.16
CA GLU A 50 13.63 -0.34 -5.86
C GLU A 50 13.48 1.02 -5.18
N VAL A 51 12.28 1.35 -4.71
CA VAL A 51 12.00 2.66 -4.09
C VAL A 51 12.57 2.72 -2.68
N LEU A 52 12.36 1.70 -1.85
CA LEU A 52 12.79 1.72 -0.46
C LEU A 52 14.32 1.73 -0.34
N HIS A 53 15.05 1.13 -1.28
CA HIS A 53 16.52 1.19 -1.36
C HIS A 53 17.08 2.52 -1.86
N ARG A 54 16.25 3.50 -2.24
CA ARG A 54 16.75 4.83 -2.66
C ARG A 54 17.45 5.51 -1.49
N ALA A 55 18.75 5.78 -1.63
CA ALA A 55 19.63 6.35 -0.60
C ALA A 55 19.09 7.62 0.10
N LYS A 56 18.25 8.40 -0.58
CA LYS A 56 17.60 9.60 0.00
C LYS A 56 16.73 9.30 1.22
N PHE A 57 16.20 8.08 1.35
CA PHE A 57 15.36 7.66 2.46
C PHE A 57 16.14 7.14 3.66
N LYS A 58 17.41 6.76 3.48
CA LYS A 58 18.32 6.30 4.54
C LYS A 58 17.75 5.14 5.38
N LEU A 59 17.01 4.24 4.73
CA LEU A 59 16.49 3.01 5.33
C LEU A 59 17.59 1.94 5.33
N SER A 60 17.64 1.08 6.35
CA SER A 60 18.54 -0.07 6.35
C SER A 60 17.94 -1.24 5.57
N ASP A 61 18.80 -2.11 5.01
CA ASP A 61 18.37 -3.32 4.30
C ASP A 61 17.46 -4.19 5.18
N ASP A 62 17.74 -4.30 6.49
CA ASP A 62 16.89 -5.02 7.44
C ASP A 62 15.47 -4.45 7.52
N GLN A 63 15.32 -3.12 7.54
CA GLN A 63 13.99 -2.47 7.55
C GLN A 63 13.23 -2.76 6.26
N ILE A 64 13.93 -2.69 5.12
CA ILE A 64 13.34 -2.91 3.80
C ILE A 64 12.90 -4.37 3.66
N CYS A 65 13.79 -5.32 3.99
CA CYS A 65 13.49 -6.75 3.98
C CYS A 65 12.31 -7.08 4.88
N THR A 66 12.28 -6.53 6.11
CA THR A 66 11.18 -6.76 7.05
C THR A 66 9.83 -6.35 6.48
N VAL A 67 9.73 -5.19 5.82
CA VAL A 67 8.46 -4.72 5.23
C VAL A 67 8.05 -5.59 4.04
N ILE A 68 8.97 -5.93 3.16
CA ILE A 68 8.68 -6.78 2.00
C ILE A 68 8.24 -8.18 2.44
N GLU A 69 8.93 -8.77 3.43
CA GLU A 69 8.56 -10.06 3.99
C GLU A 69 7.22 -10.02 4.70
N LEU A 70 6.94 -8.95 5.44
CA LEU A 70 5.63 -8.75 6.08
C LEU A 70 4.49 -8.77 5.05
N VAL A 71 4.65 -8.04 3.93
CA VAL A 71 3.67 -8.03 2.85
C VAL A 71 3.50 -9.43 2.25
N LYS A 72 4.61 -10.13 1.97
CA LYS A 72 4.56 -11.47 1.36
C LYS A 72 3.96 -12.54 2.28
N GLN A 73 4.24 -12.47 3.58
CA GLN A 73 3.77 -13.46 4.55
C GLN A 73 2.30 -13.26 4.94
N ASN A 74 1.86 -12.00 5.05
CA ASN A 74 0.50 -11.68 5.50
C ASN A 74 -0.46 -11.38 4.34
N GLY A 75 0.07 -11.26 3.12
CA GLY A 75 -0.66 -10.84 1.93
C GLY A 75 -1.11 -11.97 1.01
N ILE A 76 -1.78 -11.54 -0.06
CA ILE A 76 -2.22 -12.39 -1.15
C ILE A 76 -1.52 -11.92 -2.43
N ASP A 77 -0.79 -12.84 -3.06
CA ASP A 77 -0.32 -12.68 -4.43
C ASP A 77 -1.54 -12.69 -5.38
N SER A 78 -1.77 -11.56 -6.03
CA SER A 78 -2.94 -11.31 -6.86
C SER A 78 -2.57 -10.83 -8.25
N SER A 79 -3.20 -11.43 -9.26
CA SER A 79 -3.07 -10.98 -10.64
C SER A 79 -3.69 -9.60 -10.84
N ARG A 80 -3.20 -8.87 -11.84
CA ARG A 80 -3.82 -7.62 -12.29
C ARG A 80 -5.20 -7.87 -12.89
N PHE A 81 -6.18 -7.03 -12.57
CA PHE A 81 -7.44 -6.92 -13.31
C PHE A 81 -7.36 -5.71 -14.24
N PRO A 82 -7.36 -5.89 -15.58
CA PRO A 82 -7.12 -4.81 -16.52
C PRO A 82 -8.10 -3.64 -16.36
N TYR A 83 -7.55 -2.42 -16.30
CA TYR A 83 -8.35 -1.20 -16.29
C TYR A 83 -8.32 -0.54 -17.67
N ALA A 84 -9.47 -0.52 -18.35
CA ALA A 84 -9.58 0.04 -19.70
C ALA A 84 -9.65 1.59 -19.74
N GLY A 85 -9.74 2.24 -18.57
CA GLY A 85 -9.76 3.70 -18.48
C GLY A 85 -8.37 4.33 -18.54
N ASN A 86 -8.36 5.66 -18.61
CA ASN A 86 -7.13 6.44 -18.57
C ASN A 86 -6.62 6.52 -17.13
N MET A 87 -5.35 6.21 -16.92
CA MET A 87 -4.68 6.50 -15.65
C MET A 87 -4.13 7.92 -15.67
N PRO A 88 -4.24 8.68 -14.57
CA PRO A 88 -3.54 9.96 -14.44
C PRO A 88 -2.02 9.79 -14.41
N ASP A 89 -1.53 8.73 -13.77
CA ASP A 89 -0.13 8.29 -13.81
C ASP A 89 -0.08 6.81 -14.24
N GLU A 90 0.57 6.54 -15.37
CA GLU A 90 0.65 5.19 -15.95
C GLU A 90 1.63 4.29 -15.18
N ASP A 91 2.61 4.86 -14.48
CA ASP A 91 3.55 4.08 -13.65
C ASP A 91 2.81 3.47 -12.45
N ASP A 92 1.75 4.14 -11.99
CA ASP A 92 0.91 3.72 -10.87
C ASP A 92 -0.21 2.74 -11.27
N ARG A 93 -0.34 2.41 -12.57
CA ARG A 93 -1.39 1.50 -13.08
C ARG A 93 -1.37 0.14 -12.40
N VAL A 94 -0.19 -0.39 -12.10
CA VAL A 94 -0.05 -1.71 -11.51
C VAL A 94 -0.75 -1.81 -10.15
N PHE A 95 -0.62 -0.78 -9.31
CA PHE A 95 -1.27 -0.73 -8.00
C PHE A 95 -2.79 -0.71 -8.14
N TYR A 96 -3.29 0.09 -9.08
CA TYR A 96 -4.71 0.22 -9.31
C TYR A 96 -5.33 -1.07 -9.86
N GLU A 97 -4.69 -1.70 -10.85
CA GLU A 97 -5.19 -2.95 -11.43
C GLU A 97 -5.10 -4.15 -10.47
N VAL A 98 -4.10 -4.19 -9.58
CA VAL A 98 -4.09 -5.18 -8.49
C VAL A 98 -5.19 -4.89 -7.49
N CYS A 99 -5.52 -3.63 -7.19
CA CYS A 99 -6.67 -3.30 -6.33
C CYS A 99 -7.99 -3.77 -6.97
N LEU A 100 -8.17 -3.59 -8.28
CA LEU A 100 -9.36 -4.07 -8.98
C LEU A 100 -9.52 -5.60 -9.02
N SER A 101 -8.46 -6.36 -8.71
CA SER A 101 -8.50 -7.83 -8.71
C SER A 101 -9.37 -8.44 -7.61
N LYS A 102 -9.72 -7.64 -6.59
CA LYS A 102 -10.48 -8.08 -5.44
C LYS A 102 -11.58 -7.06 -5.13
N GLU A 103 -12.82 -7.55 -5.14
CA GLU A 103 -13.98 -6.77 -4.70
C GLU A 103 -13.78 -6.28 -3.25
N ASP A 104 -14.31 -5.09 -2.95
CA ASP A 104 -14.22 -4.43 -1.64
C ASP A 104 -12.79 -4.26 -1.12
N SER A 105 -11.80 -4.17 -2.01
CA SER A 105 -10.44 -3.81 -1.65
C SER A 105 -10.18 -2.31 -1.87
N PHE A 106 -9.22 -1.78 -1.11
CA PHE A 106 -8.80 -0.39 -1.20
C PHE A 106 -7.40 -0.25 -1.79
N LEU A 107 -7.13 0.88 -2.41
CA LEU A 107 -5.79 1.34 -2.71
C LEU A 107 -5.45 2.48 -1.74
N VAL A 108 -4.46 2.26 -0.88
CA VAL A 108 -4.03 3.24 0.13
C VAL A 108 -2.84 4.02 -0.40
N THR A 109 -2.98 5.33 -0.59
CA THR A 109 -1.94 6.19 -1.18
C THR A 109 -1.88 7.57 -0.53
N GLY A 110 -0.69 8.16 -0.46
CA GLY A 110 -0.48 9.58 -0.19
C GLY A 110 -0.62 10.50 -1.42
N ASN A 111 -0.77 9.94 -2.63
CA ASN A 111 -0.74 10.65 -3.91
C ASN A 111 -2.03 10.44 -4.72
N LEU A 112 -3.20 10.75 -4.15
CA LEU A 112 -4.52 10.55 -4.79
C LEU A 112 -4.61 11.06 -6.24
N LYS A 113 -3.88 12.12 -6.59
CA LYS A 113 -3.86 12.70 -7.94
C LYS A 113 -3.25 11.79 -9.03
N HIS A 114 -2.53 10.72 -8.66
CA HIS A 114 -1.95 9.76 -9.60
C HIS A 114 -2.97 8.71 -10.07
N PHE A 115 -4.11 8.60 -9.37
CA PHE A 115 -5.09 7.56 -9.58
C PHE A 115 -6.45 8.13 -10.05
N PRO A 116 -7.27 7.32 -10.73
CA PRO A 116 -8.66 7.66 -10.98
C PRO A 116 -9.38 8.03 -9.67
N LYS A 117 -10.30 9.01 -9.75
CA LYS A 117 -11.07 9.46 -8.58
C LYS A 117 -12.19 8.46 -8.30
N GLU A 118 -11.84 7.39 -7.58
CA GLU A 118 -12.76 6.31 -7.21
C GLU A 118 -12.82 6.12 -5.69
N PRO A 119 -13.95 5.67 -5.12
CA PRO A 119 -14.11 5.51 -3.66
C PRO A 119 -13.12 4.54 -3.01
N GLN A 120 -12.58 3.59 -3.79
CA GLN A 120 -11.60 2.62 -3.32
C GLN A 120 -10.18 3.20 -3.21
N VAL A 121 -9.91 4.37 -3.80
CA VAL A 121 -8.60 5.03 -3.71
C VAL A 121 -8.63 6.02 -2.56
N ILE A 122 -7.93 5.69 -1.48
CA ILE A 122 -8.05 6.40 -0.21
C ILE A 122 -6.68 6.72 0.39
N THR A 123 -6.68 7.67 1.31
CA THR A 123 -5.52 8.02 2.13
C THR A 123 -5.34 7.05 3.29
N ALA A 124 -4.14 7.06 3.88
CA ALA A 124 -3.89 6.30 5.11
C ALA A 124 -4.81 6.75 6.27
N ALA A 125 -5.23 8.02 6.31
CA ALA A 125 -6.14 8.52 7.34
C ALA A 125 -7.54 7.92 7.18
N GLU A 126 -8.09 7.93 5.97
CA GLU A 126 -9.38 7.30 5.66
C GLU A 126 -9.34 5.79 5.92
N MET A 127 -8.23 5.11 5.60
CA MET A 127 -8.06 3.69 5.94
C MET A 127 -8.14 3.46 7.46
N MET A 128 -7.56 4.33 8.29
CA MET A 128 -7.68 4.22 9.74
C MET A 128 -9.10 4.46 10.23
N GLU A 129 -9.82 5.43 9.65
CA GLU A 129 -11.22 5.67 9.97
C GLU A 129 -12.09 4.44 9.63
N ILE A 130 -11.86 3.79 8.49
CA ILE A 130 -12.55 2.54 8.12
C ILE A 130 -12.28 1.46 9.17
N LEU A 131 -11.01 1.21 9.50
CA LEU A 131 -10.64 0.17 10.46
C LEU A 131 -11.15 0.43 11.87
N ASP A 132 -11.19 1.70 12.31
CA ASP A 132 -11.66 2.06 13.65
C ASP A 132 -13.20 2.02 13.76
N ASN A 133 -13.92 2.17 12.64
CA ASN A 133 -15.38 2.02 12.58
C ASN A 133 -15.86 0.57 12.40
N GLU A 134 -14.97 -0.37 12.04
CA GLU A 134 -15.26 -1.82 12.01
C GLU A 134 -15.18 -2.48 13.41
N LEU A 135 -14.77 -1.74 14.46
CA LEU A 135 -14.71 -2.16 15.87
C LEU A 135 -15.91 -1.65 16.67
#